data_AF-A0A1G1WFX5-F1
#
_entry.id   AF-A0A1G1WFX5-F1
#
_cell.length_a   1.000
_cell.length_b   1.000
_cell.length_c   1.000
_cell.angle_alpha   90.00
_cell.angle_beta   90.00
_cell.angle_gamma   90.00
#
_symmetry.space_group_name_H-M   'P 1'
#
loop_
_entity.id
_entity.type
_entity.pdbx_description
1 polymer ?
#
loop_
_entity_poly.entity_id
_entity_poly.type
_entity_poly.pdbx_seq_one_letter_code
_entity_poly.pdbx_strand_id
1 'polypeptide(L)'
;MEIKEGLWDYRFHPHRLLKQATKELSEKLGTLAIASTEEGDVYQSGAYSVLDIPEFYDIDLTKTLLMLADRNEMLNQILERAVINEPVCVMLGDELGGEYLEYCGFVFAPFGSGKKNAGVIGVLGPTRMAYPRVIPTVRYFGDLLTELASTW
;
A
#
# COMPACT_ATOMS: atom_id res chain seq x y z
N MET A 1 -8.46 3.24 -18.74
CA MET A 1 -8.19 4.57 -19.32
C MET A 1 -8.39 5.64 -18.26
N GLU A 2 -9.52 5.59 -17.55
CA GLU A 2 -9.91 6.54 -16.49
C GLU A 2 -8.88 6.75 -15.35
N ILE A 3 -8.30 5.68 -14.77
CA ILE A 3 -7.31 5.81 -13.66
C ILE A 3 -6.05 6.58 -14.09
N LYS A 4 -5.55 6.35 -15.31
CA LYS A 4 -4.33 7.03 -15.79
C LYS A 4 -4.57 8.52 -15.97
N GLU A 5 -5.73 8.89 -16.55
CA GLU A 5 -6.12 10.29 -16.75
C GLU A 5 -6.31 11.01 -15.41
N GLY A 6 -7.02 10.40 -14.45
CA GLY A 6 -7.26 10.97 -13.13
C GLY A 6 -5.99 11.19 -12.30
N LEU A 7 -4.95 10.39 -12.50
CA LEU A 7 -3.65 10.56 -11.83
C LEU A 7 -2.72 11.54 -12.57
N TRP A 8 -2.78 11.61 -13.89
CA TRP A 8 -1.92 12.48 -14.70
C TRP A 8 -2.06 13.96 -14.35
N ASP A 9 -3.27 14.41 -14.06
CA ASP A 9 -3.57 15.80 -13.68
C ASP A 9 -2.85 16.26 -12.40
N TYR A 10 -2.44 15.31 -11.54
CA TYR A 10 -1.76 15.59 -10.27
C TYR A 10 -0.26 15.34 -10.30
N ARG A 11 0.35 15.05 -11.46
CA ARG A 11 1.79 14.73 -11.52
C ARG A 11 2.71 15.85 -11.01
N PHE A 12 2.27 17.10 -11.03
CA PHE A 12 2.99 18.25 -10.44
C PHE A 12 2.64 18.50 -8.96
N HIS A 13 1.82 17.63 -8.36
CA HIS A 13 1.31 17.71 -6.99
C HIS A 13 1.44 16.34 -6.30
N PRO A 14 2.65 15.91 -5.92
CA PRO A 14 2.95 14.55 -5.43
C PRO A 14 2.02 14.10 -4.30
N HIS A 15 1.73 14.95 -3.32
CA HIS A 15 0.79 14.64 -2.23
C HIS A 15 -0.63 14.30 -2.72
N ARG A 16 -1.14 15.02 -3.73
CA ARG A 16 -2.48 14.74 -4.30
C ARG A 16 -2.47 13.47 -5.13
N LEU A 17 -1.39 13.25 -5.88
CA LEU A 17 -1.21 12.04 -6.66
C LEU A 17 -1.27 10.79 -5.78
N LEU A 18 -0.48 10.76 -4.70
CA LEU A 18 -0.41 9.60 -3.78
C LEU A 18 -1.73 9.39 -3.03
N LYS A 19 -2.40 10.48 -2.63
CA LYS A 19 -3.74 10.42 -2.05
C LYS A 19 -4.77 9.82 -3.03
N GLN A 20 -4.74 10.22 -4.30
CA GLN A 20 -5.65 9.67 -5.30
C GLN A 20 -5.29 8.22 -5.63
N ALA A 21 -4.02 7.89 -5.77
CA ALA A 21 -3.56 6.54 -6.09
C ALA A 21 -3.98 5.53 -5.02
N THR A 22 -3.82 5.87 -3.74
CA THR A 22 -4.28 5.02 -2.63
C THR A 22 -5.80 4.85 -2.62
N LYS A 23 -6.55 5.92 -2.91
CA LYS A 23 -8.01 5.85 -3.06
C LYS A 23 -8.42 4.87 -4.17
N GLU A 24 -7.90 5.05 -5.38
CA GLU A 24 -8.22 4.20 -6.53
C GLU A 24 -7.80 2.74 -6.30
N LEU A 25 -6.63 2.52 -5.69
CA LEU A 25 -6.15 1.18 -5.36
C LEU A 25 -7.08 0.48 -4.36
N SER A 26 -7.50 1.21 -3.32
CA SER A 26 -8.43 0.71 -2.31
C SER A 26 -9.79 0.37 -2.91
N GLU A 27 -10.39 1.26 -3.70
CA GLU A 27 -11.67 1.04 -4.37
C GLU A 27 -11.59 -0.15 -5.32
N LYS A 28 -10.45 -0.28 -6.02
CA LYS A 28 -10.22 -1.41 -6.92
C LYS A 28 -10.13 -2.72 -6.15
N LEU A 29 -9.40 -2.78 -5.03
CA LEU A 29 -9.12 -4.05 -4.35
C LEU A 29 -10.11 -4.40 -3.22
N GLY A 30 -10.90 -3.43 -2.74
CA GLY A 30 -11.84 -3.64 -1.65
C GLY A 30 -11.16 -3.82 -0.29
N THR A 31 -10.02 -3.16 -0.08
CA THR A 31 -9.25 -3.27 1.17
C THR A 31 -8.52 -1.95 1.46
N LEU A 32 -7.81 -1.90 2.59
CA LEU A 32 -6.98 -0.78 2.99
C LEU A 32 -5.74 -0.66 2.07
N ALA A 33 -5.62 0.48 1.39
CA ALA A 33 -4.45 0.82 0.58
C ALA A 33 -3.59 1.86 1.30
N ILE A 34 -2.28 1.74 1.14
CA ILE A 34 -1.26 2.59 1.74
C ILE A 34 -0.25 3.00 0.67
N ALA A 35 0.20 4.25 0.72
CA ALA A 35 1.43 4.68 0.08
C ALA A 35 2.31 5.38 1.11
N SER A 36 3.61 5.10 1.08
CA SER A 36 4.62 5.77 1.90
C SER A 36 5.70 6.35 1.00
N THR A 37 6.31 7.45 1.42
CA THR A 37 7.46 8.07 0.75
C THR A 37 8.73 7.87 1.57
N GLU A 38 9.90 7.98 0.95
CA GLU A 38 11.19 7.97 1.66
C GLU A 38 11.32 9.11 2.69
N GLU A 39 10.57 10.20 2.54
CA GLU A 39 10.55 11.32 3.49
C GLU A 39 9.66 11.04 4.72
N GLY A 40 8.96 9.90 4.74
CA GLY A 40 8.11 9.46 5.85
C GLY A 40 6.65 9.91 5.77
N ASP A 41 6.23 10.55 4.68
CA ASP A 41 4.81 10.84 4.45
C ASP A 41 4.05 9.54 4.16
N VAL A 42 2.88 9.39 4.78
CA VAL A 42 1.99 8.24 4.61
C VAL A 42 0.61 8.70 4.13
N TYR A 43 0.07 7.98 3.15
CA TYR A 43 -1.25 8.17 2.57
C TYR A 43 -2.01 6.86 2.68
N GLN A 44 -3.28 6.93 3.07
CA GLN A 44 -4.11 5.75 3.23
C GLN A 44 -5.54 5.99 2.77
N SER A 45 -6.19 4.93 2.29
CA SER A 45 -7.61 4.94 1.93
C SER A 45 -8.22 3.55 2.11
N GLY A 46 -9.53 3.49 2.40
CA GLY A 46 -10.25 2.22 2.51
C GLY A 46 -10.25 1.56 3.88
N ALA A 47 -9.96 2.30 4.94
CA ALA A 47 -10.04 1.77 6.31
C ALA A 47 -11.42 1.16 6.61
N TYR A 48 -12.50 1.74 6.07
CA TYR A 48 -13.85 1.20 6.22
C TYR A 48 -14.01 -0.17 5.54
N SER A 49 -13.34 -0.41 4.41
CA SER A 49 -13.45 -1.68 3.65
C SER A 49 -12.93 -2.88 4.45
N VAL A 50 -12.02 -2.63 5.41
CA VAL A 50 -11.54 -3.66 6.35
C VAL A 50 -12.71 -4.25 7.15
N LEU A 51 -13.69 -3.42 7.51
CA LEU A 51 -14.85 -3.84 8.30
C LEU A 51 -15.82 -4.74 7.53
N ASP A 52 -15.69 -4.83 6.21
CA ASP A 52 -16.48 -5.73 5.35
C ASP A 52 -15.82 -7.11 5.18
N ILE A 53 -14.58 -7.29 5.67
CA ILE A 53 -13.81 -8.52 5.53
C ILE A 53 -14.05 -9.40 6.77
N PRO A 54 -14.59 -10.64 6.63
CA PRO A 54 -14.90 -11.51 7.76
C PRO A 54 -13.71 -11.81 8.68
N GLU A 55 -12.51 -11.94 8.11
CA GLU A 55 -11.26 -12.14 8.86
C GLU A 55 -10.97 -11.00 9.85
N PHE A 56 -11.50 -9.80 9.60
CA PHE A 56 -11.36 -8.63 10.46
C PHE A 56 -12.62 -8.33 11.30
N TYR A 57 -13.41 -9.35 11.64
CA TYR A 57 -14.49 -9.19 12.63
C TYR A 57 -13.99 -9.25 14.07
N ASP A 58 -12.74 -9.70 14.27
CA ASP A 58 -12.04 -9.54 15.53
C ASP A 58 -11.60 -8.08 15.71
N ILE A 59 -12.08 -7.46 16.80
CA ILE A 59 -11.85 -6.04 17.07
C ILE A 59 -10.39 -5.73 17.41
N ASP A 60 -9.68 -6.66 18.04
CA ASP A 60 -8.28 -6.44 18.44
C ASP A 60 -7.35 -6.60 17.24
N LEU A 61 -7.63 -7.56 16.37
CA LEU A 61 -6.98 -7.67 15.06
C LEU A 61 -7.21 -6.41 14.21
N THR A 62 -8.45 -5.95 14.11
CA THR A 62 -8.81 -4.77 13.31
C THR A 62 -8.14 -3.50 13.82
N LYS A 63 -8.18 -3.27 15.15
CA LYS A 63 -7.46 -2.16 15.77
C LYS A 63 -5.97 -2.22 15.46
N THR A 64 -5.37 -3.40 15.54
CA THR A 64 -3.93 -3.57 15.27
C THR A 64 -3.60 -3.24 13.81
N LEU A 65 -4.40 -3.71 12.85
CA LEU A 65 -4.24 -3.38 11.43
C LEU A 65 -4.34 -1.87 11.17
N LEU A 66 -5.36 -1.22 11.76
CA LEU A 66 -5.57 0.23 11.60
C LEU A 66 -4.48 1.05 12.31
N MET A 67 -3.99 0.59 13.46
CA MET A 67 -2.84 1.20 14.14
C MET A 67 -1.57 1.10 13.31
N LEU A 68 -1.34 -0.03 12.65
CA LEU A 68 -0.21 -0.19 11.72
C LEU A 68 -0.28 0.83 10.57
N ALA A 69 -1.47 1.05 10.02
CA ALA A 69 -1.68 1.97 8.91
C ALA A 69 -1.57 3.46 9.31
N ASP A 70 -1.91 3.79 10.57
CA ASP A 70 -1.86 5.14 11.11
C ASP A 70 -0.47 5.53 11.63
N ARG A 71 0.36 4.57 12.04
CA ARG A 71 1.68 4.82 12.64
C ARG A 71 2.82 4.64 11.64
N ASN A 72 3.34 5.75 11.15
CA ASN A 72 4.49 5.78 10.22
C ASN A 72 5.69 4.95 10.73
N GLU A 73 5.96 5.00 12.03
CA GLU A 73 7.06 4.23 12.65
C GLU A 73 6.90 2.71 12.46
N MET A 74 5.69 2.18 12.63
CA MET A 74 5.42 0.75 12.46
C MET A 74 5.54 0.34 11.00
N LEU A 75 4.97 1.14 10.09
CA LEU A 75 5.09 0.91 8.65
C LEU A 75 6.56 0.93 8.20
N ASN A 76 7.34 1.91 8.67
CA ASN A 76 8.76 2.02 8.35
C ASN A 76 9.55 0.81 8.86
N GLN A 77 9.28 0.32 10.06
CA GLN A 77 9.92 -0.91 10.57
C GLN A 77 9.62 -2.14 9.73
N ILE A 78 8.41 -2.23 9.16
CA ILE A 78 8.07 -3.31 8.21
C ILE A 78 8.86 -3.14 6.92
N LEU A 79 8.90 -1.93 6.37
CA LEU A 79 9.61 -1.64 5.12
C LEU A 79 11.13 -1.81 5.23
N GLU A 80 11.74 -1.49 6.37
CA GLU A 80 13.16 -1.72 6.65
C GLU A 80 13.54 -3.21 6.66
N ARG A 81 12.60 -4.08 7.05
CA ARG A 81 12.78 -5.55 7.02
C ARG A 81 12.58 -6.11 5.62
N ALA A 82 11.87 -5.40 4.76
CA ALA A 82 11.59 -5.86 3.42
C ALA A 82 12.83 -5.81 2.52
N VAL A 83 13.09 -6.90 1.81
CA VAL A 83 14.08 -6.90 0.74
C VAL A 83 13.37 -6.46 -0.55
N ILE A 84 13.50 -5.18 -0.91
CA ILE A 84 12.91 -4.61 -2.13
C ILE A 84 13.82 -4.91 -3.32
N ASN A 85 13.73 -6.13 -3.85
CA ASN A 85 14.45 -6.59 -5.05
C ASN A 85 13.52 -7.09 -6.17
N GLU A 86 12.21 -7.13 -5.91
CA GLU A 86 11.19 -7.56 -6.86
C GLU A 86 10.20 -6.42 -7.18
N PRO A 87 9.52 -6.46 -8.35
CA PRO A 87 8.50 -5.46 -8.71
C PRO A 87 7.32 -5.40 -7.74
N VAL A 88 7.08 -6.47 -6.98
CA VAL A 88 6.07 -6.54 -5.91
C VAL A 88 6.67 -7.36 -4.78
N CYS A 89 6.59 -6.83 -3.57
CA CYS A 89 6.94 -7.51 -2.34
C CYS A 89 5.68 -7.97 -1.61
N VAL A 90 5.75 -9.14 -0.98
CA VAL A 90 4.68 -9.71 -0.15
C VAL A 90 5.29 -10.01 1.20
N MET A 91 4.71 -9.43 2.26
CA MET A 91 5.08 -9.70 3.64
C MET A 91 3.88 -10.27 4.38
N LEU A 92 4.07 -11.37 5.10
CA LEU A 92 2.99 -12.13 5.74
C LEU A 92 3.27 -12.34 7.23
N GLY A 93 2.22 -12.18 8.03
CA GLY A 93 2.19 -12.64 9.40
C GLY A 93 3.36 -12.09 10.24
N ASP A 94 4.21 -13.01 10.69
CA ASP A 94 5.38 -12.73 11.53
C ASP A 94 6.37 -11.74 10.89
N GLU A 95 6.42 -11.65 9.56
CA GLU A 95 7.27 -10.69 8.86
C GLU A 95 6.87 -9.24 9.14
N LEU A 96 5.57 -9.00 9.43
CA LEU A 96 5.04 -7.68 9.77
C LEU A 96 5.38 -7.25 11.20
N GLY A 97 5.78 -8.17 12.07
CA GLY A 97 6.25 -7.86 13.43
C GLY A 97 5.23 -7.19 14.33
N GLY A 98 4.38 -7.98 14.99
CA GLY A 98 3.44 -7.48 15.99
C GLY A 98 2.48 -8.58 16.43
N GLU A 99 1.96 -8.45 17.65
CA GLU A 99 0.87 -9.30 18.12
C GLU A 99 -0.35 -9.11 17.19
N TYR A 100 -1.13 -10.16 16.93
CA TYR A 100 -2.26 -10.18 15.98
C TYR A 100 -1.92 -10.01 14.49
N LEU A 101 -0.73 -9.53 14.11
CA LEU A 101 -0.37 -9.37 12.70
C LEU A 101 -0.14 -10.71 11.96
N GLU A 102 -0.12 -11.85 12.67
CA GLU A 102 -0.03 -13.21 12.10
C GLU A 102 -1.12 -13.51 11.03
N TYR A 103 -2.28 -12.84 11.14
CA TYR A 103 -3.41 -12.97 10.20
C TYR A 103 -3.43 -11.90 9.10
N CYS A 104 -2.43 -11.01 9.08
CA CYS A 104 -2.32 -9.91 8.15
C CYS A 104 -1.25 -10.19 7.08
N GLY A 105 -1.44 -9.57 5.91
CA GLY A 105 -0.46 -9.50 4.85
C GLY A 105 -0.35 -8.09 4.29
N PHE A 106 0.86 -7.73 3.88
CA PHE A 106 1.16 -6.49 3.18
C PHE A 106 1.72 -6.79 1.79
N VAL A 107 1.01 -6.36 0.75
CA VAL A 107 1.46 -6.51 -0.65
C VAL A 107 1.71 -5.13 -1.21
N PHE A 108 2.93 -4.83 -1.61
CA PHE A 108 3.33 -3.51 -2.06
C PHE A 108 4.32 -3.54 -3.23
N ALA A 109 4.36 -2.46 -3.99
CA ALA A 109 5.32 -2.22 -5.07
C ALA A 109 6.07 -0.91 -4.80
N PRO A 110 7.40 -0.87 -5.03
CA PRO A 110 8.13 0.37 -4.99
C PRO A 110 7.74 1.27 -6.18
N PHE A 111 7.88 2.58 -6.00
CA PHE A 111 7.82 3.55 -7.09
C PHE A 111 8.97 4.57 -6.97
N GLY A 112 9.46 5.09 -8.09
CA GLY A 112 10.53 6.08 -8.11
C GLY A 112 11.19 6.25 -9.48
N SER A 113 11.97 7.32 -9.66
CA SER A 113 12.65 7.60 -10.93
C SER A 113 14.12 7.20 -10.90
N GLY A 114 14.56 6.43 -11.90
CA GLY A 114 15.96 6.06 -12.08
C GLY A 114 16.49 5.13 -10.98
N LYS A 115 17.47 5.59 -10.20
CA LYS A 115 18.13 4.82 -9.12
C LYS A 115 17.65 5.16 -7.71
N LYS A 116 16.69 6.09 -7.57
CA LYS A 116 16.14 6.46 -6.26
C LYS A 116 14.71 5.97 -6.15
N ASN A 117 14.47 5.11 -5.16
CA ASN A 117 13.12 4.84 -4.69
C ASN A 117 12.55 6.16 -4.16
N ALA A 118 11.32 6.49 -4.56
CA ALA A 118 10.57 7.62 -4.02
C ALA A 118 9.61 7.17 -2.92
N GLY A 119 9.25 5.88 -2.91
CA GLY A 119 8.36 5.30 -1.92
C GLY A 119 7.82 3.94 -2.32
N VAL A 120 6.76 3.53 -1.65
CA VAL A 120 6.02 2.28 -1.89
C VAL A 120 4.52 2.54 -1.93
N ILE A 121 3.79 1.76 -2.73
CA ILE A 121 2.32 1.71 -2.71
C ILE A 121 1.86 0.27 -2.60
N GLY A 122 0.84 0.00 -1.79
CA GLY A 122 0.39 -1.35 -1.52
C GLY A 122 -0.94 -1.43 -0.79
N VAL A 123 -1.29 -2.64 -0.39
CA VAL A 123 -2.49 -2.94 0.38
C VAL A 123 -2.20 -3.79 1.60
N LEU A 124 -2.88 -3.47 2.69
CA LEU A 124 -2.99 -4.31 3.87
C LEU A 124 -4.30 -5.10 3.80
N GLY A 125 -4.24 -6.37 4.17
CA GLY A 125 -5.39 -7.26 4.14
C GLY A 125 -5.13 -8.58 4.86
N PRO A 126 -6.08 -9.53 4.80
CA PRO A 126 -5.87 -10.84 5.42
C PRO A 126 -4.80 -11.63 4.69
N THR A 127 -4.11 -12.54 5.38
CA THR A 127 -3.08 -13.42 4.80
C THR A 127 -3.60 -14.22 3.59
N ARG A 128 -4.92 -14.49 3.51
CA ARG A 128 -5.57 -15.21 2.41
C ARG A 128 -6.29 -14.30 1.40
N MET A 129 -5.71 -13.15 1.08
CA MET A 129 -6.22 -12.27 0.03
C MET A 129 -6.19 -12.92 -1.37
N ALA A 130 -6.95 -12.35 -2.32
CA ALA A 130 -6.99 -12.82 -3.69
C ALA A 130 -5.70 -12.43 -4.47
N TYR A 131 -4.57 -13.06 -4.15
CA TYR A 131 -3.25 -12.79 -4.75
C TYR A 131 -3.23 -12.70 -6.29
N PRO A 132 -3.94 -13.56 -7.05
CA PRO A 132 -4.00 -13.45 -8.51
C PRO A 132 -4.55 -12.11 -9.02
N ARG A 133 -5.31 -11.39 -8.18
CA ARG A 133 -5.84 -10.05 -8.45
C ARG A 133 -5.02 -8.95 -7.79
N VAL A 134 -4.59 -9.17 -6.54
CA VAL A 134 -3.87 -8.16 -5.75
C VAL A 134 -2.50 -7.85 -6.36
N ILE A 135 -1.67 -8.86 -6.60
CA ILE A 135 -0.29 -8.69 -7.09
C ILE A 135 -0.23 -7.90 -8.39
N PRO A 136 -0.96 -8.25 -9.48
CA PRO A 136 -0.87 -7.48 -10.72
C PRO A 136 -1.46 -6.08 -10.59
N THR A 137 -2.45 -5.87 -9.72
CA THR A 137 -3.02 -4.54 -9.48
C THR A 137 -2.02 -3.65 -8.76
N VAL A 138 -1.41 -4.13 -7.67
CA VAL A 138 -0.38 -3.39 -6.93
C VAL A 138 0.82 -3.07 -7.82
N ARG A 139 1.29 -4.04 -8.63
CA ARG A 139 2.35 -3.81 -9.62
C ARG A 139 2.01 -2.67 -10.57
N TYR A 140 0.80 -2.70 -11.15
CA TYR A 140 0.35 -1.66 -12.08
C TYR A 140 0.38 -0.27 -11.46
N PHE A 141 -0.03 -0.13 -10.19
CA PHE A 141 0.03 1.15 -9.48
C PHE A 141 1.47 1.60 -9.21
N GLY A 142 2.38 0.69 -8.81
CA GLY A 142 3.80 1.01 -8.66
C GLY A 142 4.45 1.48 -9.96
N ASP A 143 4.20 0.77 -11.07
CA ASP A 143 4.68 1.13 -12.39
C ASP A 143 4.11 2.47 -12.87
N LEU A 144 2.82 2.71 -12.65
CA LEU A 144 2.16 3.96 -13.02
C LEU A 144 2.70 5.15 -12.22
N LEU A 145 2.89 5.00 -10.91
CA LEU A 145 3.50 6.05 -10.09
C LEU A 145 4.94 6.31 -10.50
N THR A 146 5.69 5.28 -10.89
CA THR A 146 7.05 5.42 -11.45
C THR A 146 7.03 6.22 -12.76
N GLU A 147 6.11 5.93 -13.67
CA GLU A 147 5.92 6.69 -14.92
C GLU A 147 5.64 8.18 -14.62
N LEU A 148 4.74 8.45 -13.66
CA LEU A 148 4.32 9.81 -13.32
C LEU A 148 5.38 10.58 -12.53
N ALA A 149 6.12 9.91 -11.65
CA ALA A 149 7.19 10.48 -10.84
C ALA A 149 8.44 10.85 -11.67
N SER A 150 8.58 10.33 -12.89
CA SER A 150 9.66 10.74 -13.81
C SER A 150 9.59 12.22 -14.24
N THR A 151 8.49 12.91 -13.93
CA THR A 151 8.29 14.35 -14.18
C THR A 151 8.59 15.22 -12.95
N TRP A 152 9.00 14.64 -11.81
CA TRP A 152 9.30 15.36 -10.56
C TRP A 152 10.70 15.99 -10.56
#